data_AF-A0A940L3F1-F1
#
_entry.id   AF-A0A940L3F1-F1
#
_cell.length_a   1.000
_cell.length_b   1.000
_cell.length_c   1.000
_cell.angle_alpha   90.00
_cell.angle_beta   90.00
_cell.angle_gamma   90.00
#
_symmetry.space_group_name_H-M   'P 1'
#
loop_
_entity.id
_entity.type
_entity.pdbx_description
1 polymer ?
#
loop_
_entity_poly.entity_id
_entity_poly.type
_entity_poly.pdbx_seq_one_letter_code
_entity_poly.pdbx_strand_id
1 'polypeptide(L)'
;LLAALLKMNPLAKNLQIQKLAAKVNLAKAVASGNPIAITAAETRLLTIQQKQAQLDIRQKQVIVQSNLLLANAHSMGVRELQRSSRELDGYRSLFINSNFIKPGAAPRLAVRPDSTDMAPTYNLEENFEEKQALAHTWQYRLSLQPYWRSFITGNFSFEGSCAVTLKEENSKWIPKIRKAKS
;
A
#
# COMPACT_ATOMS: atom_id res chain seq x y z
N LEU A 1 -3.76 5.61 6.68
CA LEU A 1 -4.18 6.35 5.47
C LEU A 1 -5.22 5.60 4.62
N LEU A 2 -5.15 4.26 4.49
CA LEU A 2 -6.19 3.45 3.84
C LEU A 2 -7.62 3.80 4.29
N ALA A 3 -7.88 3.82 5.60
CA ALA A 3 -9.20 4.19 6.12
C ALA A 3 -9.66 5.60 5.73
N ALA A 4 -8.72 6.55 5.57
CA ALA A 4 -9.05 7.90 5.12
C ALA A 4 -9.45 7.90 3.63
N LEU A 5 -8.76 7.09 2.80
CA LEU A 5 -9.13 6.89 1.39
C LEU A 5 -10.56 6.33 1.27
N LEU A 6 -10.86 5.25 2.01
CA LEU A 6 -12.17 4.60 1.97
C LEU A 6 -13.30 5.49 2.50
N LYS A 7 -13.02 6.34 3.50
CA LYS A 7 -13.98 7.33 4.01
C LYS A 7 -14.35 8.40 2.98
N MET A 8 -13.57 8.58 1.91
CA MET A 8 -13.90 9.50 0.81
C MET A 8 -14.85 8.89 -0.24
N ASN A 9 -15.04 7.56 -0.25
CA ASN A 9 -15.91 6.87 -1.23
C ASN A 9 -17.38 7.36 -1.24
N PRO A 10 -18.04 7.60 -0.09
CA PRO A 10 -19.42 8.12 -0.10
C PRO A 10 -19.53 9.49 -0.77
N LEU A 11 -18.52 10.35 -0.59
CA LEU A 11 -18.46 11.67 -1.21
C LEU A 11 -18.27 11.54 -2.73
N ALA A 12 -17.36 10.67 -3.17
CA ALA A 12 -17.13 10.37 -4.58
C ALA A 12 -18.42 9.88 -5.26
N LYS A 13 -19.11 8.90 -4.65
CA LYS A 13 -20.39 8.38 -5.15
C LYS A 13 -21.46 9.47 -5.24
N ASN A 14 -21.58 10.33 -4.23
CA ASN A 14 -22.53 11.44 -4.24
C ASN A 14 -22.23 12.43 -5.38
N LEU A 15 -20.96 12.80 -5.59
CA LEU A 15 -20.57 13.68 -6.69
C LEU A 15 -20.85 13.08 -8.06
N GLN A 16 -20.67 11.76 -8.24
CA GLN A 16 -21.02 11.05 -9.47
C GLN A 16 -22.53 11.11 -9.75
N ILE A 17 -23.36 10.89 -8.73
CA ILE A 17 -24.83 11.00 -8.82
C ILE A 17 -25.23 12.45 -9.18
N GLN A 18 -24.64 13.44 -8.51
CA GLN A 18 -24.88 14.86 -8.79
C GLN A 18 -24.48 15.25 -10.21
N LYS A 19 -23.34 14.74 -10.71
CA LYS A 19 -22.87 14.96 -12.08
C LYS A 19 -23.89 14.43 -13.09
N LEU A 20 -24.41 13.23 -12.86
CA LEU A 20 -25.43 12.63 -13.74
C LEU A 20 -26.73 13.45 -13.74
N ALA A 21 -27.21 13.85 -12.56
CA ALA A 21 -28.38 14.72 -12.44
C ALA A 21 -28.17 16.09 -13.12
N ALA A 22 -26.99 16.69 -12.97
CA ALA A 22 -26.65 17.96 -13.61
C ALA A 22 -26.61 17.85 -15.14
N LYS A 23 -26.09 16.74 -15.69
CA LYS A 23 -26.14 16.48 -17.14
C LYS A 23 -27.57 16.36 -17.66
N VAL A 24 -28.45 15.69 -16.92
CA VAL A 24 -29.88 15.58 -17.27
C VAL A 24 -30.56 16.96 -17.25
N ASN A 25 -30.28 17.77 -16.23
CA ASN A 25 -30.83 19.13 -16.15
C ASN A 25 -30.34 20.04 -17.27
N LEU A 26 -29.06 19.92 -17.65
CA LEU A 26 -28.52 20.63 -18.80
C LEU A 26 -29.23 20.22 -20.10
N ALA A 27 -29.43 18.92 -20.34
CA ALA A 27 -30.16 18.44 -21.51
C ALA A 27 -31.61 18.97 -21.55
N LYS A 28 -32.31 19.03 -20.41
CA LYS A 28 -33.65 19.63 -20.31
C LYS A 28 -33.64 21.13 -20.60
N ALA A 29 -32.65 21.87 -20.10
CA ALA A 29 -32.52 23.30 -20.34
C ALA A 29 -32.21 23.63 -21.81
N VAL A 30 -31.38 22.80 -22.46
CA VAL A 30 -31.12 22.90 -23.90
C VAL A 30 -32.39 22.62 -24.69
N ALA A 31 -33.15 21.59 -24.32
CA ALA A 31 -34.41 21.26 -24.99
C ALA A 31 -35.49 22.35 -24.84
N SER A 32 -35.48 23.11 -23.74
CA SER A 32 -36.41 24.23 -23.55
C SER A 32 -36.00 25.53 -24.25
N GLY A 33 -34.78 25.59 -24.80
CA GLY A 33 -34.27 26.76 -25.52
C GLY A 33 -34.09 28.01 -24.68
N ASN A 34 -34.09 27.90 -23.34
CA ASN A 34 -33.95 29.04 -22.43
C ASN A 34 -32.47 29.30 -22.09
N PRO A 35 -31.85 30.41 -22.58
CA PRO A 35 -30.43 30.66 -22.39
C PRO A 35 -30.02 30.76 -20.91
N ILE A 36 -30.87 31.36 -20.06
CA ILE A 36 -30.57 31.54 -18.63
C ILE A 36 -30.54 30.18 -17.93
N ALA A 37 -31.49 29.30 -18.26
CA ALA A 37 -31.53 27.95 -17.71
C ALA A 37 -30.32 27.10 -18.14
N ILE A 38 -29.86 27.28 -19.39
CA ILE A 38 -28.66 26.60 -19.92
C ILE A 38 -27.42 27.05 -19.13
N THR A 39 -27.17 28.36 -19.04
CA THR A 39 -26.01 28.91 -18.33
C THR A 39 -25.99 28.52 -16.84
N ALA A 40 -27.17 28.51 -16.18
CA ALA A 40 -27.28 28.05 -14.80
C ALA A 40 -26.93 26.55 -14.65
N ALA A 41 -27.41 25.70 -15.57
CA ALA A 41 -27.10 24.27 -15.58
C ALA A 41 -25.62 23.98 -15.88
N GLU A 42 -25.00 24.73 -16.80
CA GLU A 42 -23.57 24.65 -17.10
C GLU A 42 -22.71 25.04 -15.90
N THR A 43 -23.04 26.17 -15.25
CA THR A 43 -22.35 26.64 -14.05
C THR A 43 -22.43 25.60 -12.92
N ARG A 44 -23.60 24.96 -12.77
CA ARG A 44 -23.79 23.89 -11.78
C ARG A 44 -22.95 22.66 -12.11
N LEU A 45 -22.92 22.25 -13.37
CA LEU A 45 -22.10 21.13 -13.82
C LEU A 45 -20.61 21.40 -13.60
N LEU A 46 -20.13 22.59 -13.96
CA LEU A 46 -18.75 23.03 -13.74
C LEU A 46 -18.38 23.01 -12.25
N THR A 47 -19.26 23.51 -11.38
CA THR A 47 -19.07 23.46 -9.93
C THR A 47 -18.91 22.02 -9.43
N ILE A 48 -19.70 21.08 -9.94
CA ILE A 48 -19.60 19.67 -9.56
C ILE A 48 -18.27 19.07 -10.05
N GLN A 49 -17.86 19.38 -11.29
CA GLN A 49 -16.57 18.95 -11.84
C GLN A 49 -15.39 19.47 -11.02
N GLN A 50 -15.43 20.73 -10.59
CA GLN A 50 -14.39 21.28 -9.71
C GLN A 50 -14.32 20.55 -8.36
N LYS A 51 -15.46 20.20 -7.76
CA LYS A 51 -15.50 19.39 -6.55
C LYS A 51 -14.95 17.99 -6.78
N GLN A 52 -15.23 17.37 -7.92
CA GLN A 52 -14.62 16.09 -8.31
C GLN A 52 -13.10 16.23 -8.47
N ALA A 53 -12.60 17.29 -9.10
CA ALA A 53 -11.17 17.53 -9.26
C ALA A 53 -10.46 17.68 -7.91
N GLN A 54 -11.04 18.45 -6.99
CA GLN A 54 -10.50 18.61 -5.65
C GLN A 54 -10.46 17.28 -4.88
N LEU A 55 -11.52 16.47 -5.00
CA LEU A 55 -11.56 15.16 -4.35
C LEU A 55 -10.53 14.19 -4.95
N ASP A 56 -10.42 14.17 -6.27
CA ASP A 56 -9.45 13.34 -7.00
C ASP A 56 -8.00 13.67 -6.58
N ILE A 57 -7.66 14.95 -6.49
CA ILE A 57 -6.36 15.41 -5.99
C ILE A 57 -6.11 14.90 -4.57
N ARG A 58 -7.09 15.01 -3.67
CA ARG A 58 -6.97 14.53 -2.29
C ARG A 58 -6.81 13.01 -2.21
N GLN A 59 -7.59 12.25 -2.98
CA GLN A 59 -7.48 10.79 -3.05
C GLN A 59 -6.09 10.37 -3.53
N LYS A 60 -5.61 10.98 -4.62
CA LYS A 60 -4.25 10.74 -5.16
C LYS A 60 -3.16 11.10 -4.17
N GLN A 61 -3.29 12.23 -3.47
CA GLN A 61 -2.34 12.63 -2.43
C GLN A 61 -2.26 11.60 -1.30
N VAL A 62 -3.40 11.08 -0.83
CA VAL A 62 -3.44 10.01 0.19
C VAL A 62 -2.76 8.73 -0.30
N ILE A 63 -2.97 8.35 -1.57
CA ILE A 63 -2.31 7.17 -2.17
C ILE A 63 -0.79 7.37 -2.22
N VAL A 64 -0.32 8.52 -2.71
CA VAL A 64 1.11 8.85 -2.80
C VAL A 64 1.76 8.85 -1.41
N GLN A 65 1.14 9.51 -0.42
CA GLN A 65 1.64 9.53 0.95
C GLN A 65 1.69 8.12 1.57
N SER A 66 0.66 7.30 1.32
CA SER A 66 0.63 5.91 1.79
C SER A 66 1.77 5.10 1.19
N ASN A 67 2.00 5.22 -0.12
CA ASN A 67 3.08 4.52 -0.81
C ASN A 67 4.47 4.95 -0.32
N LEU A 68 4.66 6.23 -0.03
CA LEU A 68 5.90 6.73 0.54
C LEU A 68 6.16 6.15 1.93
N LEU A 69 5.15 6.11 2.80
CA LEU A 69 5.27 5.50 4.13
C LEU A 69 5.58 4.00 4.05
N LEU A 70 4.94 3.28 3.14
CA LEU A 70 5.20 1.85 2.91
C LEU A 70 6.62 1.60 2.39
N ALA A 71 7.10 2.41 1.45
CA ALA A 71 8.46 2.32 0.93
C ALA A 71 9.52 2.64 1.99
N ASN A 72 9.25 3.63 2.85
CA ASN A 72 10.12 3.96 3.97
C ASN A 72 10.17 2.83 5.00
N ALA A 73 9.00 2.32 5.41
CA ALA A 73 8.92 1.19 6.33
C ALA A 73 9.64 -0.05 5.79
N HIS A 74 9.51 -0.31 4.49
CA HIS A 74 10.24 -1.37 3.81
C HIS A 74 11.75 -1.15 3.87
N SER A 75 12.23 0.03 3.50
CA SER A 75 13.65 0.36 3.52
C SER A 75 14.24 0.27 4.92
N MET A 76 13.50 0.70 5.95
CA MET A 76 13.89 0.56 7.35
C MET A 76 14.00 -0.92 7.76
N GLY A 77 13.01 -1.74 7.40
CA GLY A 77 13.04 -3.18 7.67
C GLY A 77 14.24 -3.88 7.04
N VAL A 78 14.57 -3.55 5.78
CA VAL A 78 15.75 -4.08 5.10
C VAL A 78 17.05 -3.65 5.80
N ARG A 79 17.17 -2.38 6.17
CA ARG A 79 18.36 -1.86 6.88
C ARG A 79 18.55 -2.55 8.23
N GLU A 80 17.46 -2.78 8.96
CA GLU A 80 17.53 -3.45 10.26
C GLU A 80 17.99 -4.90 10.10
N LEU A 81 17.44 -5.63 9.12
CA LEU A 81 17.91 -6.99 8.81
C LEU A 81 19.39 -7.02 8.41
N GLN A 82 19.84 -6.04 7.62
CA GLN A 82 21.25 -5.92 7.26
C GLN A 82 22.13 -5.62 8.48
N ARG A 83 21.66 -4.78 9.40
CA ARG A 83 22.36 -4.47 10.65
C ARG A 83 22.49 -5.71 11.52
N SER A 84 21.40 -6.42 11.80
CA SER A 84 21.44 -7.68 12.56
C SER A 84 22.33 -8.72 11.89
N SER A 85 22.36 -8.76 10.56
CA SER A 85 23.25 -9.67 9.84
C SER A 85 24.74 -9.32 9.98
N ARG A 86 25.09 -8.03 10.11
CA ARG A 86 26.45 -7.59 10.43
C ARG A 86 26.85 -7.89 11.87
N GLU A 87 25.93 -8.04 12.80
CA GLU A 87 26.29 -8.48 14.16
C GLU A 87 26.83 -9.92 14.16
N LEU A 88 26.34 -10.77 13.24
CA LEU A 88 26.91 -12.11 13.02
C LEU A 88 28.36 -12.05 12.52
N ASP A 89 28.75 -10.99 11.82
CA ASP A 89 30.14 -10.76 11.42
C ASP A 89 31.07 -10.51 12.62
N GLY A 90 30.54 -10.13 13.79
CA GLY A 90 31.31 -10.05 15.02
C GLY A 90 31.93 -11.39 15.44
N TYR A 91 31.36 -12.52 14.99
CA TYR A 91 31.83 -13.87 15.31
C TYR A 91 32.72 -14.48 14.22
N ARG A 92 33.31 -13.66 13.33
CA ARG A 92 34.17 -14.11 12.22
C ARG A 92 35.40 -14.93 12.65
N SER A 93 35.86 -14.76 13.89
CA SER A 93 36.95 -15.54 14.49
C SER A 93 36.57 -17.00 14.80
N LEU A 94 35.27 -17.32 14.82
CA LEU A 94 34.78 -18.69 15.04
C LEU A 94 34.13 -19.25 13.77
N PHE A 95 33.37 -18.41 13.06
CA PHE A 95 32.53 -18.84 11.95
C PHE A 95 32.88 -18.14 10.63
N ILE A 96 32.82 -18.91 9.55
CA ILE A 96 32.59 -18.41 8.19
C ILE A 96 31.07 -18.25 8.05
N ASN A 97 30.63 -17.02 7.85
CA ASN A 97 29.23 -16.64 7.68
C ASN A 97 28.91 -16.45 6.20
N SER A 98 27.81 -17.04 5.74
CA SER A 98 27.14 -16.62 4.51
C SER A 98 25.71 -16.18 4.85
N ASN A 99 25.41 -14.91 4.60
CA ASN A 99 24.11 -14.31 4.81
C ASN A 99 23.44 -14.01 3.47
N PHE A 100 22.14 -14.24 3.40
CA PHE A 100 21.33 -13.86 2.25
C PHE A 100 20.05 -13.21 2.76
N ILE A 101 19.90 -11.92 2.47
CA ILE A 101 18.66 -11.18 2.75
C ILE A 101 18.00 -10.95 1.40
N LYS A 102 16.80 -11.50 1.23
CA LYS A 102 15.98 -11.29 0.04
C LYS A 102 14.83 -10.38 0.42
N PRO A 103 15.00 -9.04 0.31
CA PRO A 103 13.88 -8.15 0.51
C PRO A 103 12.83 -8.45 -0.57
N GLY A 104 11.56 -8.57 -0.15
CA GLY A 104 10.45 -8.63 -1.10
C GLY A 104 10.31 -7.32 -1.88
N ALA A 105 9.37 -7.26 -2.81
CA ALA A 105 9.03 -5.99 -3.45
C ALA A 105 8.48 -5.00 -2.40
N ALA A 106 8.81 -3.72 -2.54
CA ALA A 106 8.25 -2.69 -1.68
C ALA A 106 6.72 -2.65 -1.86
N PRO A 107 5.93 -2.79 -0.77
CA PRO A 107 4.49 -2.83 -0.88
C PRO A 107 3.95 -1.46 -1.32
N ARG A 108 2.85 -1.49 -2.06
CA ARG A 108 2.05 -0.30 -2.41
C ARG A 108 0.68 -0.44 -1.76
N LEU A 109 -0.03 0.68 -1.66
CA LEU A 109 -1.41 0.67 -1.22
C LEU A 109 -2.23 -0.16 -2.22
N ALA A 110 -2.71 -1.33 -1.79
CA ALA A 110 -3.39 -2.31 -2.63
C ALA A 110 -4.86 -1.92 -2.85
N VAL A 111 -5.08 -0.84 -3.60
CA VAL A 111 -6.41 -0.30 -3.92
C VAL A 111 -6.55 -0.06 -5.41
N ARG A 112 -7.74 -0.32 -5.95
CA ARG A 112 -8.10 -0.07 -7.34
C ARG A 112 -9.27 0.91 -7.43
N PRO A 113 -9.25 1.86 -8.38
CA PRO A 113 -10.43 2.65 -8.67
C PRO A 113 -11.49 1.78 -9.35
N ASP A 114 -12.76 2.08 -9.10
CA ASP A 114 -13.91 1.43 -9.74
C ASP A 114 -14.14 1.90 -11.19
N SER A 115 -13.58 3.04 -11.55
CA SER A 115 -13.79 3.72 -12.82
C SER A 115 -12.59 4.58 -13.20
N THR A 116 -12.47 4.92 -14.48
CA THR A 116 -11.47 5.88 -14.99
C THR A 116 -11.93 7.33 -14.85
N ASP A 117 -13.10 7.56 -14.24
CA ASP A 117 -13.70 8.87 -14.08
C ASP A 117 -13.00 9.66 -12.96
N MET A 118 -13.17 10.98 -12.96
CA MET A 118 -12.61 11.85 -11.92
C MET A 118 -13.29 11.60 -10.57
N ALA A 119 -12.46 11.49 -9.52
CA ALA A 119 -12.88 11.10 -8.18
C ALA A 119 -13.61 9.74 -8.16
N PRO A 120 -12.92 8.64 -8.50
CA PRO A 120 -13.50 7.30 -8.46
C PRO A 120 -13.75 6.86 -7.02
N THR A 121 -14.54 5.80 -6.85
CA THR A 121 -14.52 5.07 -5.57
C THR A 121 -13.38 4.07 -5.61
N TYR A 122 -12.69 3.93 -4.47
CA TYR A 122 -11.57 2.98 -4.36
C TYR A 122 -12.02 1.73 -3.63
N ASN A 123 -11.75 0.59 -4.24
CA ASN A 123 -11.95 -0.73 -3.66
C ASN A 123 -10.60 -1.37 -3.35
N LEU A 124 -10.59 -2.28 -2.38
CA LEU A 124 -9.42 -3.10 -2.13
C LEU A 124 -9.13 -3.97 -3.36
N GLU A 125 -7.85 -4.18 -3.65
CA GLU A 125 -7.48 -5.17 -4.64
C GLU A 125 -7.79 -6.58 -4.15
N GLU A 126 -8.04 -7.48 -5.10
CA GLU A 126 -8.06 -8.91 -4.83
C GLU A 126 -6.71 -9.34 -4.23
N ASN A 127 -6.77 -10.21 -3.22
CA ASN A 127 -5.62 -10.60 -2.41
C ASN A 127 -4.93 -9.41 -1.72
N PHE A 128 -5.72 -8.44 -1.22
CA PHE A 128 -5.23 -7.29 -0.46
C PHE A 128 -4.18 -7.65 0.60
N GLU A 129 -4.44 -8.69 1.40
CA GLU A 129 -3.52 -9.11 2.47
C GLU A 129 -2.12 -9.45 1.92
N GLU A 130 -2.01 -9.97 0.70
CA GLU A 130 -0.74 -10.38 0.08
C GLU A 130 -0.06 -9.19 -0.60
N LYS A 131 -0.81 -8.40 -1.37
CA LYS A 131 -0.26 -7.25 -2.09
C LYS A 131 0.17 -6.09 -1.18
N GLN A 132 -0.53 -5.95 -0.05
CA GLN A 132 -0.22 -4.95 0.98
C GLN A 132 0.88 -5.43 1.94
N ALA A 133 1.24 -6.72 1.90
CA ALA A 133 2.15 -7.30 2.88
C ALA A 133 3.56 -6.71 2.76
N LEU A 134 4.09 -6.26 3.89
CA LEU A 134 5.50 -6.01 4.05
C LEU A 134 6.19 -7.34 4.40
N ALA A 135 6.73 -8.02 3.39
CA ALA A 135 7.37 -9.32 3.54
C ALA A 135 8.90 -9.23 3.42
N HIS A 136 9.58 -9.90 4.34
CA HIS A 136 11.03 -10.08 4.32
C HIS A 136 11.39 -11.54 4.56
N THR A 137 12.34 -12.05 3.79
CA THR A 137 12.97 -13.34 4.03
C THR A 137 14.47 -13.15 4.23
N TRP A 138 15.03 -13.90 5.16
CA TRP A 138 16.46 -13.90 5.44
C TRP A 138 16.94 -15.29 5.80
N GLN A 139 18.14 -15.61 5.35
CA GLN A 139 18.79 -16.88 5.59
C GLN A 139 20.23 -16.60 6.01
N TYR A 140 20.74 -17.39 6.95
CA TYR A 140 22.17 -17.37 7.27
C TYR A 140 22.67 -18.79 7.49
N ARG A 141 23.92 -19.00 7.09
CA ARG A 141 24.65 -20.25 7.33
C ARG A 141 25.96 -19.92 8.01
N LEU A 142 26.17 -20.52 9.16
CA LEU A 142 27.40 -20.44 9.92
C LEU A 142 28.11 -21.79 9.81
N SER A 143 29.35 -21.75 9.34
CA SER A 143 30.24 -22.91 9.31
C SER A 143 31.50 -22.58 10.08
N LEU A 144 32.04 -23.54 10.82
CA LEU A 144 33.25 -23.29 11.61
C LEU A 144 34.44 -23.01 10.70
N GLN A 145 35.26 -22.05 11.13
CA GLN A 145 36.55 -21.79 10.52
C GLN A 145 37.45 -23.04 10.57
N PRO A 146 38.31 -23.29 9.57
CA PRO A 146 39.07 -24.53 9.44
C PRO A 146 39.87 -24.91 10.70
N TYR A 147 40.44 -23.93 11.39
CA TYR A 147 41.25 -24.13 12.59
C TYR A 147 40.45 -24.55 13.83
N TRP A 148 39.13 -24.30 13.87
CA TRP A 148 38.26 -24.75 14.97
C TRP A 148 37.61 -26.12 14.71
N ARG A 149 37.62 -26.60 13.45
CA ARG A 149 36.91 -27.84 13.06
C ARG A 149 37.42 -29.10 13.75
N SER A 150 38.66 -29.09 14.24
CA SER A 150 39.24 -30.19 15.00
C SER A 150 38.76 -30.23 16.46
N PHE A 151 38.29 -29.11 17.01
CA PHE A 151 37.89 -28.99 18.41
C PHE A 151 36.38 -28.94 18.59
N ILE A 152 35.68 -28.38 17.61
CA ILE A 152 34.23 -28.16 17.65
C ILE A 152 33.67 -28.63 16.31
N THR A 153 32.56 -29.36 16.35
CA THR A 153 31.81 -29.76 15.17
C THR A 153 30.47 -29.03 15.14
N GLY A 154 30.08 -28.52 13.98
CA GLY A 154 28.82 -27.79 13.85
C GLY A 154 28.67 -27.07 12.51
N ASN A 155 27.52 -27.28 11.89
CA ASN A 155 27.03 -26.48 10.77
C ASN A 155 25.65 -25.98 11.18
N PHE A 156 25.49 -24.66 11.23
CA PHE A 156 24.24 -24.05 11.62
C PHE A 156 23.66 -23.33 10.42
N SER A 157 22.40 -23.62 10.11
CA SER A 157 21.63 -22.93 9.09
C SER A 157 20.34 -22.43 9.70
N PHE A 158 19.96 -21.22 9.34
CA PHE A 158 18.71 -20.62 9.74
C PHE A 158 18.04 -20.03 8.51
N GLU A 159 16.74 -20.24 8.43
CA GLU A 159 15.85 -19.58 7.50
C GLU A 159 14.71 -18.95 8.28
N GLY A 160 14.49 -17.65 8.04
CA GLY A 160 13.40 -16.91 8.64
C GLY A 160 12.63 -16.14 7.58
N SER A 161 11.32 -16.05 7.79
CA SER A 161 10.52 -15.06 7.09
C SER A 161 9.42 -14.49 7.96
N CYS A 162 9.14 -13.22 7.71
CA CYS A 162 8.11 -12.47 8.39
C CYS A 162 7.40 -11.59 7.39
N ALA A 163 6.08 -11.56 7.45
CA ALA A 163 5.24 -10.66 6.70
C ALA A 163 4.27 -9.94 7.63
N VAL A 164 4.13 -8.63 7.47
CA VAL A 164 3.12 -7.84 8.19
C VAL A 164 2.13 -7.29 7.18
N THR A 165 0.84 -7.52 7.41
CA THR A 165 -0.23 -7.01 6.56
C THR A 165 -1.34 -6.39 7.41
N LEU A 166 -2.36 -5.84 6.75
CA LEU A 166 -3.55 -5.30 7.41
C LEU A 166 -4.73 -6.24 7.18
N LYS A 167 -5.51 -6.47 8.22
CA LYS A 167 -6.78 -7.19 8.16
C LYS A 167 -7.88 -6.31 8.74
N GLU A 168 -9.06 -6.37 8.14
CA GLU A 168 -10.24 -5.73 8.70
C GLU A 168 -10.90 -6.67 9.72
N GLU A 169 -11.05 -6.20 10.96
CA GLU A 169 -11.79 -6.87 12.02
C GLU A 169 -12.67 -5.85 12.74
N ASN A 170 -13.96 -6.15 12.89
CA ASN A 170 -14.93 -5.26 13.55
C ASN A 170 -14.89 -3.81 13.02
N SER A 171 -14.84 -3.65 11.68
CA SER A 171 -14.73 -2.37 10.98
C SER A 171 -13.48 -1.54 11.32
N LYS A 172 -12.44 -2.18 11.86
CA LYS A 172 -11.14 -1.58 12.17
C LYS A 172 -10.03 -2.32 11.43
N TRP A 173 -9.07 -1.55 10.94
CA TRP A 173 -7.86 -2.09 10.32
C TRP A 173 -6.84 -2.41 11.39
N ILE A 174 -6.52 -3.69 11.56
CA ILE A 174 -5.53 -4.17 12.52
C ILE A 174 -4.31 -4.77 11.81
N PRO A 175 -3.10 -4.62 12.37
CA PRO A 175 -1.92 -5.29 11.85
C PRO A 175 -2.01 -6.79 12.13
N LYS A 176 -1.70 -7.60 11.12
CA LYS A 176 -1.60 -9.06 11.19
C LYS A 176 -0.19 -9.47 10.82
N ILE A 177 0.50 -10.10 11.76
CA ILE A 177 1.85 -10.62 11.57
C ILE A 177 1.72 -12.09 11.14
N ARG A 178 2.31 -12.44 10.00
CA ARG A 178 2.48 -13.80 9.50
C ARG A 178 3.96 -14.16 9.62
N LYS A 179 4.29 -15.01 10.58
CA LYS A 179 5.62 -15.65 10.66
C LYS A 179 5.56 -16.94 9.84
N ALA A 180 6.57 -17.24 9.04
CA ALA A 180 6.70 -18.62 8.56
C ALA A 180 7.11 -19.53 9.71
N LYS A 181 6.71 -20.80 9.61
CA LYS A 181 7.26 -21.85 10.46
C LYS A 181 8.72 -22.05 10.07
N SER A 182 9.60 -21.90 11.06
CA SER A 182 10.99 -22.38 11.04
C SER A 182 11.03 -23.89 11.02
#